data_AF-A0A1A8JZX5-F1
#
_entry.id   AF-A0A1A8JZX5-F1
#
_cell.length_a   1.000
_cell.length_b   1.000
_cell.length_c   1.000
_cell.angle_alpha   90.00
_cell.angle_beta   90.00
_cell.angle_gamma   90.00
#
_symmetry.space_group_name_H-M   'P 1'
#
loop_
_entity.id
_entity.type
_entity.pdbx_description
1 polymer ?
#
loop_
_entity_poly.entity_id
_entity_poly.type
_entity_poly.pdbx_seq_one_letter_code
_entity_poly.pdbx_strand_id
1 'polypeptide(L)'
;LSLKEGEDQKEISIEPAQALDEVELLPEDCYTRPVTLPEVTTLRQRLLQPDFQPAGAPQLHPKHKHLLMKRSLRCRKCEHNLSKPEFNPTSIKFKIQLVAVNYIPEVRIMSIPKLRYMKESQVLLTVTNPVENITHLTLAPCEEGDPDDINSTAKVLLPSKELVLAGKDAAAEYDELAEPLDFQDDPDVVAFRKSNKIGLFIKVIPQDEKDADVTVSFKIRHDFHNFAVPMRLSEEGSDGAPEATWLSHHVELRLGPLAA
;
A
#
# COMPACT_ATOMS: atom_id res chain seq x y z
N LEU A 1 -26.73 33.47 16.14
CA LEU A 1 -28.01 34.04 15.65
C LEU A 1 -28.98 33.99 16.81
N SER A 2 -29.03 35.06 17.60
CA SER A 2 -30.04 35.20 18.66
C SER A 2 -31.34 35.65 17.99
N LEU A 3 -32.42 34.90 18.19
CA LEU A 3 -33.74 35.24 17.70
C LEU A 3 -34.18 36.57 18.33
N LYS A 4 -34.75 37.46 17.51
CA LYS A 4 -35.31 38.73 17.97
C LYS A 4 -36.59 38.46 18.77
N GLU A 5 -36.76 39.16 19.88
CA GLU A 5 -37.98 39.12 20.70
C GLU A 5 -39.17 39.59 19.85
N GLY A 6 -40.19 38.72 19.68
CA GLY A 6 -41.45 39.07 19.04
C GLY A 6 -41.94 38.17 17.88
N GLU A 7 -41.22 37.10 17.52
CA GLU A 7 -41.79 36.07 16.64
C GLU A 7 -42.49 34.99 17.48
N ASP A 8 -43.83 35.00 17.49
CA ASP A 8 -44.63 33.88 17.98
C ASP A 8 -44.19 32.61 17.24
N GLN A 9 -43.54 31.69 17.96
CA GLN A 9 -43.23 30.37 17.44
C GLN A 9 -44.56 29.68 17.17
N LYS A 10 -44.99 29.62 15.90
CA LYS A 10 -46.14 28.83 15.49
C LYS A 10 -45.85 27.38 15.87
N GLU A 11 -46.53 26.90 16.91
CA GLU A 11 -46.38 25.54 17.38
C GLU A 11 -46.95 24.59 16.31
N ILE A 12 -46.06 23.84 15.65
CA ILE A 12 -46.44 22.84 14.66
C ILE A 12 -46.68 21.54 15.42
N SER A 13 -47.96 21.20 15.63
CA SER A 13 -48.36 19.92 16.20
C SER A 13 -48.48 18.87 15.10
N ILE A 14 -47.79 17.74 15.25
CA ILE A 14 -47.86 16.59 14.35
C ILE A 14 -48.72 15.53 15.04
N GLU A 15 -49.77 15.07 14.35
CA GLU A 15 -50.62 14.00 14.87
C GLU A 15 -49.84 12.67 14.96
N PRO A 16 -49.92 11.95 16.09
CA PRO A 16 -49.23 10.67 16.25
C PRO A 16 -49.83 9.60 15.32
N ALA A 17 -48.99 8.66 14.89
CA ALA A 17 -49.45 7.52 14.10
C ALA A 17 -50.47 6.68 14.87
N GLN A 18 -51.59 6.35 14.24
CA GLN A 18 -52.63 5.53 14.85
C GLN A 18 -52.20 4.06 14.90
N ALA A 19 -52.28 3.45 16.07
CA ALA A 19 -52.06 2.01 16.23
C ALA A 19 -53.27 1.22 15.71
N LEU A 20 -53.00 0.12 15.03
CA LEU A 20 -54.02 -0.86 14.63
C LEU A 20 -54.14 -1.92 15.73
N ASP A 21 -55.38 -2.32 16.06
CA ASP A 21 -55.64 -3.37 17.06
C ASP A 21 -55.20 -4.76 16.57
N GLU A 22 -55.30 -5.00 15.26
CA GLU A 22 -54.87 -6.23 14.60
C GLU A 22 -54.09 -5.89 13.32
N VAL A 23 -53.02 -6.65 13.05
CA VAL A 23 -52.18 -6.52 11.85
C VAL A 23 -52.60 -7.56 10.82
N GLU A 24 -52.45 -7.23 9.53
CA GLU A 24 -52.70 -8.17 8.44
C GLU A 24 -51.98 -9.51 8.66
N LEU A 25 -52.77 -10.59 8.64
CA LEU A 25 -52.25 -11.95 8.75
C LEU A 25 -51.57 -12.38 7.45
N LEU A 26 -50.79 -13.46 7.52
CA LEU A 26 -50.18 -14.04 6.34
C LEU A 26 -51.27 -14.54 5.36
N PRO A 27 -51.18 -14.24 4.05
CA PRO A 27 -52.14 -14.73 3.07
C PRO A 27 -52.23 -16.27 3.03
N GLU A 28 -53.44 -16.81 2.89
CA GLU A 28 -53.68 -18.27 2.89
C GLU A 28 -52.94 -18.99 1.74
N ASP A 29 -52.73 -18.30 0.62
CA ASP A 29 -51.98 -18.80 -0.54
C ASP A 29 -50.55 -19.27 -0.19
N CYS A 30 -49.94 -18.70 0.86
CA CYS A 30 -48.58 -19.06 1.27
C CYS A 30 -48.46 -20.50 1.80
N TYR A 31 -49.56 -21.13 2.23
CA TYR A 31 -49.54 -22.48 2.81
C TYR A 31 -49.58 -23.60 1.77
N THR A 32 -50.26 -23.40 0.64
CA THR A 32 -50.54 -24.47 -0.33
C THR A 32 -49.90 -24.24 -1.70
N ARG A 33 -49.53 -22.99 -2.04
CA ARG A 33 -48.96 -22.66 -3.34
C ARG A 33 -47.47 -23.03 -3.42
N PRO A 34 -47.03 -23.71 -4.49
CA PRO A 34 -45.60 -23.93 -4.71
C PRO A 34 -44.87 -22.62 -4.99
N VAL A 35 -43.69 -22.45 -4.40
CA VAL A 35 -42.88 -21.22 -4.53
C VAL A 35 -41.95 -21.32 -5.74
N THR A 36 -42.11 -20.40 -6.68
CA THR A 36 -41.23 -20.24 -7.84
C THR A 36 -40.07 -19.30 -7.49
N LEU A 37 -38.83 -19.82 -7.37
CA LEU A 37 -37.67 -19.01 -6.98
C LEU A 37 -37.41 -17.77 -7.86
N PRO A 38 -37.61 -17.80 -9.19
CA PRO A 38 -37.50 -16.60 -10.03
C PRO A 38 -38.50 -15.48 -9.73
N GLU A 39 -39.64 -15.78 -9.09
CA GLU A 39 -40.68 -14.79 -8.78
C GLU A 39 -40.38 -14.00 -7.50
N VAL A 40 -39.53 -14.56 -6.62
CA VAL A 40 -39.14 -13.94 -5.35
C VAL A 40 -37.79 -13.27 -5.46
N THR A 41 -37.66 -12.07 -4.91
CA THR A 41 -36.38 -11.35 -4.91
C THR A 41 -35.43 -11.91 -3.86
N THR A 42 -34.15 -11.97 -4.22
CA THR A 42 -33.07 -12.28 -3.28
C THR A 42 -32.86 -11.15 -2.28
N LEU A 43 -32.28 -11.46 -1.11
CA LEU A 43 -31.94 -10.46 -0.10
C LEU A 43 -31.12 -9.30 -0.67
N ARG A 44 -30.14 -9.60 -1.53
CA ARG A 44 -29.30 -8.58 -2.17
C ARG A 44 -30.12 -7.63 -3.04
N GLN A 45 -31.08 -8.13 -3.82
CA GLN A 45 -31.96 -7.30 -4.65
C GLN A 45 -32.84 -6.39 -3.78
N ARG A 46 -33.39 -6.91 -2.68
CA ARG A 46 -34.18 -6.12 -1.72
C ARG A 46 -33.39 -4.99 -1.09
N LEU A 47 -32.18 -5.29 -0.62
CA LEU A 47 -31.31 -4.29 0.02
C LEU A 47 -30.81 -3.21 -0.94
N LEU A 48 -30.83 -3.45 -2.25
CA LEU A 48 -30.55 -2.39 -3.23
C LEU A 48 -31.69 -1.35 -3.28
N GLN A 49 -32.93 -1.71 -2.93
CA GLN A 49 -34.10 -0.82 -2.84
C GLN A 49 -34.58 -0.66 -1.39
N PRO A 50 -33.85 0.10 -0.54
CA PRO A 50 -34.15 0.21 0.88
C PRO A 50 -35.47 0.92 1.19
N ASP A 51 -35.99 1.72 0.26
CA ASP A 51 -37.18 2.56 0.48
C ASP A 51 -38.45 1.74 0.76
N PHE A 52 -38.58 0.56 0.13
CA PHE A 52 -39.75 -0.33 0.28
C PHE A 52 -39.47 -1.83 0.13
N GLN A 53 -38.23 -2.24 -0.18
CA GLN A 53 -37.74 -3.63 -0.17
C GLN A 53 -38.69 -4.67 -0.83
N PRO A 54 -38.83 -4.67 -2.16
CA PRO A 54 -39.84 -5.48 -2.86
C PRO A 54 -39.64 -6.98 -2.65
N ALA A 55 -40.67 -7.69 -2.21
CA ALA A 55 -40.61 -9.14 -1.99
C ALA A 55 -40.67 -9.95 -3.28
N GLY A 56 -41.39 -9.43 -4.29
CA GLY A 56 -41.58 -10.06 -5.60
C GLY A 56 -40.84 -9.35 -6.73
N ALA A 57 -40.43 -10.12 -7.73
CA ALA A 57 -39.78 -9.62 -8.94
C ALA A 57 -40.56 -8.51 -9.70
N PRO A 58 -41.91 -8.51 -9.81
CA PRO A 58 -42.62 -7.45 -10.55
C PRO A 58 -42.55 -6.08 -9.87
N GLN A 59 -42.28 -6.04 -8.56
CA GLN A 59 -42.10 -4.80 -7.80
C GLN A 59 -40.64 -4.30 -7.83
N LEU A 60 -39.72 -5.09 -8.41
CA LEU A 60 -38.31 -4.74 -8.53
C LEU A 60 -38.13 -3.72 -9.66
N HIS A 61 -37.93 -2.46 -9.30
CA HIS A 61 -37.67 -1.41 -10.29
C HIS A 61 -36.17 -1.19 -10.54
N PRO A 62 -35.74 -0.85 -11.77
CA PRO A 62 -34.38 -0.44 -12.05
C PRO A 62 -34.00 0.80 -11.23
N LYS A 63 -32.85 0.78 -10.56
CA LYS A 63 -32.30 1.96 -9.88
C LYS A 63 -31.33 2.73 -10.76
N HIS A 64 -31.24 4.02 -10.49
CA HIS A 64 -30.20 4.87 -11.05
C HIS A 64 -28.82 4.33 -10.66
N LYS A 65 -27.86 4.43 -11.59
CA LYS A 65 -26.50 3.95 -11.38
C LYS A 65 -25.83 4.75 -10.25
N HIS A 66 -25.26 4.05 -9.28
CA HIS A 66 -24.45 4.69 -8.25
C HIS A 66 -23.24 5.41 -8.87
N LEU A 67 -23.08 6.69 -8.50
CA LEU A 67 -21.92 7.48 -8.90
C LEU A 67 -20.68 6.97 -8.18
N LEU A 68 -19.57 6.88 -8.92
CA LEU A 68 -18.26 6.56 -8.36
C LEU A 68 -17.53 7.85 -8.00
N MET A 69 -16.67 7.79 -6.98
CA MET A 69 -15.84 8.92 -6.56
C MET A 69 -14.36 8.69 -6.89
N LYS A 70 -13.66 9.76 -7.25
CA LYS A 70 -12.19 9.79 -7.29
C LYS A 70 -11.68 10.20 -5.92
N ARG A 71 -10.72 9.44 -5.37
CA ARG A 71 -10.13 9.70 -4.06
C ARG A 71 -8.89 10.59 -4.21
N SER A 72 -8.71 11.49 -3.25
CA SER A 72 -7.48 12.25 -3.07
C SER A 72 -7.01 12.05 -1.63
N LEU A 73 -5.71 11.86 -1.45
CA LEU A 73 -5.12 11.57 -0.15
C LEU A 73 -4.26 12.75 0.29
N ARG A 74 -4.40 13.14 1.56
CA ARG A 74 -3.60 14.19 2.22
C ARG A 74 -2.94 13.62 3.45
N CYS A 75 -1.70 14.03 3.69
CA CYS A 75 -1.01 13.70 4.93
C CYS A 75 -1.67 14.43 6.11
N ARG A 76 -1.90 13.72 7.22
CA ARG A 76 -2.52 14.33 8.42
C ARG A 76 -1.58 15.27 9.18
N LYS A 77 -0.26 15.12 9.03
CA LYS A 77 0.74 15.92 9.75
C LYS A 77 1.07 17.23 9.04
N CYS A 78 1.28 17.18 7.72
CA CYS A 78 1.69 18.35 6.93
C CYS A 78 0.62 18.86 5.96
N GLU A 79 -0.57 18.24 5.94
CA GLU A 79 -1.70 18.56 5.04
C GLU A 79 -1.40 18.53 3.53
N HIS A 80 -0.20 18.09 3.16
CA HIS A 80 0.25 17.99 1.78
C HIS A 80 -0.53 16.91 1.03
N ASN A 81 -0.87 17.19 -0.23
CA ASN A 81 -1.56 16.24 -1.09
C ASN A 81 -0.57 15.17 -1.56
N LEU A 82 -0.79 13.91 -1.19
CA LEU A 82 0.03 12.78 -1.63
C LEU A 82 -0.44 12.25 -2.98
N SER A 83 -1.76 12.23 -3.19
CA SER A 83 -2.36 11.76 -4.43
C SER A 83 -3.53 12.64 -4.83
N LYS A 84 -3.51 13.11 -6.08
CA LYS A 84 -4.59 13.88 -6.69
C LYS A 84 -4.76 13.46 -8.15
N PRO A 85 -5.76 12.61 -8.47
CA PRO A 85 -6.09 12.27 -9.85
C PRO A 85 -6.53 13.49 -10.66
N GLU A 86 -6.38 13.44 -11.97
CA GLU A 86 -7.04 14.41 -12.84
C GLU A 86 -8.57 14.30 -12.77
N PHE A 87 -9.25 15.41 -13.02
CA PHE A 87 -10.72 15.46 -12.97
C PHE A 87 -11.34 14.63 -14.11
N ASN A 88 -10.75 14.70 -15.32
CA ASN A 88 -11.27 14.02 -16.51
C ASN A 88 -11.50 12.52 -16.22
N PRO A 89 -12.74 12.00 -16.30
CA PRO A 89 -13.06 10.62 -15.96
C PRO A 89 -12.30 9.58 -16.80
N THR A 90 -11.86 9.92 -18.01
CA THR A 90 -11.11 8.99 -18.88
C THR A 90 -9.59 9.02 -18.67
N SER A 91 -9.08 9.97 -17.88
CA SER A 91 -7.64 10.12 -17.65
C SER A 91 -7.16 9.21 -16.53
N ILE A 92 -6.05 8.51 -16.78
CA ILE A 92 -5.27 7.75 -15.79
C ILE A 92 -4.18 8.61 -15.12
N LYS A 93 -4.04 9.88 -15.53
CA LYS A 93 -2.96 10.75 -15.04
C LYS A 93 -3.30 11.33 -13.68
N PHE A 94 -2.24 11.54 -12.90
CA PHE A 94 -2.29 12.23 -11.62
C PHE A 94 -1.72 13.62 -11.77
N LYS A 95 -2.40 14.61 -11.19
CA LYS A 95 -1.83 15.96 -11.04
C LYS A 95 -0.73 15.97 -9.99
N ILE A 96 -0.90 15.16 -8.94
CA ILE A 96 0.09 14.96 -7.87
C ILE A 96 0.14 13.46 -7.59
N GLN A 97 1.35 12.90 -7.65
CA GLN A 97 1.60 11.47 -7.42
C GLN A 97 2.89 11.29 -6.60
N LEU A 98 2.74 11.34 -5.29
CA LEU A 98 3.82 11.03 -4.34
C LEU A 98 3.61 9.60 -3.83
N VAL A 99 4.25 8.64 -4.50
CA VAL A 99 4.16 7.21 -4.19
C VAL A 99 5.53 6.70 -3.79
N ALA A 100 5.58 5.89 -2.73
CA ALA A 100 6.82 5.32 -2.16
C ALA A 100 7.74 4.69 -3.22
N VAL A 101 7.17 3.94 -4.17
CA VAL A 101 7.90 3.23 -5.24
C VAL A 101 8.75 4.18 -6.12
N ASN A 102 8.45 5.48 -6.15
CA ASN A 102 9.21 6.45 -6.93
C ASN A 102 10.40 7.06 -6.17
N TYR A 103 10.50 6.85 -4.85
CA TYR A 103 11.47 7.54 -3.99
C TYR A 103 12.24 6.60 -3.05
N ILE A 104 11.69 5.44 -2.70
CA ILE A 104 12.29 4.49 -1.76
C ILE A 104 12.82 3.29 -2.55
N PRO A 105 14.08 2.86 -2.32
CA PRO A 105 14.63 1.67 -2.95
C PRO A 105 13.74 0.44 -2.80
N GLU A 106 13.40 -0.19 -3.92
CA GLU A 106 12.51 -1.34 -3.95
C GLU A 106 13.30 -2.63 -3.72
N VAL A 107 12.90 -3.41 -2.71
CA VAL A 107 13.42 -4.76 -2.46
C VAL A 107 12.44 -5.79 -2.99
N ARG A 108 12.95 -6.72 -3.80
CA ARG A 108 12.19 -7.87 -4.30
C ARG A 108 12.94 -9.16 -4.05
N ILE A 109 12.20 -10.23 -3.85
CA ILE A 109 12.76 -11.58 -3.78
C ILE A 109 12.91 -12.10 -5.21
N MET A 110 14.13 -12.46 -5.59
CA MET A 110 14.41 -13.01 -6.92
C MET A 110 14.49 -14.53 -6.92
N SER A 111 15.12 -15.13 -5.90
CA SER A 111 15.21 -16.58 -5.77
C SER A 111 15.23 -17.00 -4.31
N ILE A 112 14.47 -18.04 -4.00
CA ILE A 112 14.38 -18.64 -2.66
C ILE A 112 14.83 -20.10 -2.77
N PRO A 113 15.86 -20.52 -2.01
CA PRO A 113 16.27 -21.92 -1.93
C PRO A 113 15.26 -22.74 -1.10
N LYS A 114 15.45 -24.05 -1.03
CA LYS A 114 14.71 -24.90 -0.08
C LYS A 114 15.10 -24.55 1.36
N LEU A 115 14.20 -23.85 2.06
CA LEU A 115 14.37 -23.51 3.46
C LEU A 115 14.21 -24.76 4.33
N ARG A 116 15.13 -24.98 5.27
CA ARG A 116 15.04 -26.09 6.22
C ARG A 116 15.22 -25.56 7.63
N TYR A 117 14.52 -26.17 8.58
CA TYR A 117 14.61 -25.83 9.99
C TYR A 117 16.06 -25.79 10.46
N MET A 118 16.45 -24.69 11.14
CA MET A 118 17.78 -24.47 11.70
C MET A 118 18.95 -24.58 10.70
N LYS A 119 18.68 -24.51 9.39
CA LYS A 119 19.69 -24.58 8.34
C LYS A 119 19.83 -23.25 7.61
N GLU A 120 21.06 -22.77 7.54
CA GLU A 120 21.41 -21.60 6.74
C GLU A 120 21.08 -21.82 5.26
N SER A 121 20.34 -20.86 4.69
CA SER A 121 19.92 -20.85 3.30
C SER A 121 20.18 -19.46 2.70
N GLN A 122 20.75 -19.41 1.50
CA GLN A 122 21.04 -18.14 0.81
C GLN A 122 19.87 -17.72 -0.07
N VAL A 123 19.23 -16.60 0.26
CA VAL A 123 18.16 -15.99 -0.51
C VAL A 123 18.74 -14.89 -1.39
N LEU A 124 18.35 -14.85 -2.65
CA LEU A 124 18.74 -13.79 -3.59
C LEU A 124 17.64 -12.73 -3.61
N LEU A 125 17.98 -11.54 -3.13
CA LEU A 125 17.15 -10.35 -3.22
C LEU A 125 17.63 -9.46 -4.37
N THR A 126 16.77 -8.60 -4.86
CA THR A 126 17.17 -7.49 -5.73
C THR A 126 16.77 -6.18 -5.09
N VAL A 127 17.69 -5.22 -5.10
CA VAL A 127 17.43 -3.85 -4.64
C VAL A 127 17.55 -2.92 -5.84
N THR A 128 16.52 -2.11 -6.07
CA THR A 128 16.44 -1.20 -7.23
C THR A 128 16.28 0.23 -6.76
N ASN A 129 17.15 1.12 -7.24
CA ASN A 129 17.05 2.54 -6.95
C ASN A 129 16.06 3.23 -7.93
N PRO A 130 14.95 3.82 -7.47
CA PRO A 130 14.00 4.48 -8.36
C PRO A 130 14.42 5.89 -8.78
N VAL A 131 15.39 6.52 -8.12
CA VAL A 131 15.80 7.92 -8.36
C VAL A 131 17.01 8.04 -9.27
N GLU A 132 17.18 9.18 -9.92
CA GLU A 132 18.25 9.44 -10.91
C GLU A 132 19.63 9.63 -10.27
N ASN A 133 19.70 9.95 -8.98
CA ASN A 133 20.95 10.10 -8.26
C ASN A 133 21.43 8.76 -7.71
N ILE A 134 22.75 8.63 -7.50
CA ILE A 134 23.34 7.50 -6.78
C ILE A 134 22.74 7.44 -5.37
N THR A 135 22.44 6.23 -4.89
CA THR A 135 21.85 6.00 -3.56
C THR A 135 22.72 5.05 -2.76
N HIS A 136 23.05 5.49 -1.56
CA HIS A 136 23.79 4.78 -0.53
C HIS A 136 22.83 4.03 0.38
N LEU A 137 23.04 2.73 0.54
CA LEU A 137 22.13 1.84 1.24
C LEU A 137 22.87 0.95 2.23
N THR A 138 22.33 0.82 3.43
CA THR A 138 22.82 -0.08 4.49
C THR A 138 21.68 -0.96 4.99
N LEU A 139 22.01 -2.21 5.29
CA LEU A 139 21.08 -3.19 5.82
C LEU A 139 21.47 -3.51 7.26
N ALA A 140 20.51 -3.47 8.18
CA ALA A 140 20.73 -3.77 9.59
C ALA A 140 19.66 -4.74 10.10
N PRO A 141 20.01 -5.70 10.96
CA PRO A 141 19.03 -6.56 11.61
C PRO A 141 18.13 -5.73 12.54
N CYS A 142 16.94 -6.25 12.85
CA CYS A 142 16.10 -5.68 13.90
C CYS A 142 16.74 -5.95 15.27
N GLU A 143 16.64 -4.99 16.19
CA GLU A 143 17.18 -5.12 17.55
C GLU A 143 16.27 -6.04 18.39
N GLU A 144 16.83 -6.71 19.40
CA GLU A 144 16.02 -7.53 20.32
C GLU A 144 15.00 -6.64 21.06
N GLY A 145 13.71 -6.95 20.91
CA GLY A 145 12.62 -6.17 21.50
C GLY A 145 12.14 -5.00 20.64
N ASP A 146 12.53 -4.94 19.36
CA ASP A 146 11.97 -3.99 18.41
C ASP A 146 10.43 -4.16 18.32
N PRO A 147 9.63 -3.13 18.63
CA PRO A 147 8.17 -3.22 18.59
C PRO A 147 7.62 -3.49 17.18
N ASP A 148 8.41 -3.19 16.14
CA ASP A 148 8.02 -3.42 14.75
C ASP A 148 8.36 -4.86 14.30
N ASP A 149 9.21 -5.59 15.03
CA ASP A 149 9.57 -6.98 14.72
C ASP A 149 8.63 -8.00 15.37
N ILE A 150 7.38 -7.97 14.94
CA ILE A 150 6.30 -8.79 15.53
C ILE A 150 6.26 -10.20 14.92
N ASN A 151 6.61 -10.30 13.63
CA ASN A 151 6.30 -11.46 12.81
C ASN A 151 7.53 -12.26 12.39
N SER A 152 8.76 -11.90 12.77
CA SER A 152 9.95 -12.62 12.31
C SER A 152 10.03 -14.01 12.91
N THR A 153 10.20 -15.02 12.06
CA THR A 153 10.33 -16.44 12.43
C THR A 153 11.71 -17.00 12.09
N ALA A 154 12.61 -16.15 11.57
CA ALA A 154 13.93 -16.54 11.13
C ALA A 154 14.97 -15.48 11.41
N LYS A 155 16.19 -15.95 11.74
CA LYS A 155 17.34 -15.08 11.86
C LYS A 155 17.88 -14.76 10.48
N VAL A 156 18.08 -13.46 10.21
CA VAL A 156 18.71 -12.97 8.99
C VAL A 156 20.15 -12.53 9.26
N LEU A 157 21.08 -12.91 8.38
CA LEU A 157 22.43 -12.37 8.33
C LEU A 157 22.55 -11.51 7.08
N LEU A 158 22.85 -10.24 7.32
CA LEU A 158 22.92 -9.19 6.31
C LEU A 158 24.37 -8.78 6.09
N PRO A 159 24.71 -8.26 4.90
CA PRO A 159 26.01 -7.65 4.67
C PRO A 159 26.20 -6.44 5.59
N SER A 160 27.40 -6.32 6.17
CA SER A 160 27.77 -5.18 7.01
C SER A 160 28.29 -3.96 6.23
N LYS A 161 28.60 -4.15 4.94
CA LYS A 161 29.12 -3.11 4.06
C LYS A 161 28.00 -2.25 3.49
N GLU A 162 28.32 -0.99 3.27
CA GLU A 162 27.48 -0.06 2.53
C GLU A 162 27.39 -0.46 1.06
N LEU A 163 26.18 -0.43 0.53
CA LEU A 163 25.85 -0.78 -0.85
C LEU A 163 25.56 0.51 -1.62
N VAL A 164 26.11 0.62 -2.82
CA VAL A 164 25.92 1.80 -3.68
C VAL A 164 25.11 1.41 -4.90
N LEU A 165 23.93 2.01 -5.06
CA LEU A 165 23.03 1.81 -6.20
C LEU A 165 23.25 2.92 -7.22
N ALA A 166 23.38 2.56 -8.49
CA ALA A 166 23.42 3.55 -9.57
C ALA A 166 22.09 4.30 -9.66
N GLY A 167 22.16 5.54 -10.14
CA GLY A 167 20.99 6.31 -10.50
C GLY A 167 20.17 5.64 -11.60
N LYS A 168 18.85 5.80 -11.54
CA LYS A 168 17.95 5.41 -12.62
C LYS A 168 18.19 6.29 -13.84
N ASP A 169 18.69 5.68 -14.90
CA ASP A 169 18.84 6.33 -16.19
C ASP A 169 17.80 5.76 -17.18
N ALA A 170 16.87 6.61 -17.60
CA ALA A 170 15.83 6.24 -18.58
C ALA A 170 16.37 6.18 -20.02
N ALA A 171 17.53 6.78 -20.29
CA ALA A 171 18.18 6.80 -21.59
C ALA A 171 19.23 5.68 -21.75
N ALA A 172 19.61 4.98 -20.67
CA ALA A 172 20.64 3.94 -20.70
C ALA A 172 20.42 2.81 -21.71
N GLU A 173 19.16 2.49 -22.06
CA GLU A 173 18.86 1.48 -23.09
C GLU A 173 19.11 1.99 -24.52
N TYR A 174 19.27 3.30 -24.70
CA TYR A 174 19.50 3.96 -25.99
C TYR A 174 20.93 4.49 -26.13
N ASP A 175 21.69 4.54 -25.05
CA ASP A 175 23.06 5.05 -25.02
C ASP A 175 24.07 3.89 -24.93
N GLU A 176 24.37 3.29 -26.09
CA GLU A 176 25.40 2.24 -26.22
C GLU A 176 26.83 2.76 -25.97
N LEU A 177 27.02 4.07 -25.82
CA LEU A 177 28.31 4.73 -25.63
C LEU A 177 28.56 5.16 -24.17
N ALA A 178 27.58 5.01 -23.28
CA ALA A 178 27.74 5.35 -21.87
C ALA A 178 28.81 4.46 -21.22
N GLU A 179 29.82 5.08 -20.61
CA GLU A 179 30.83 4.34 -19.85
C GLU A 179 30.15 3.71 -18.62
N PRO A 180 30.31 2.40 -18.40
CA PRO A 180 29.78 1.76 -17.20
C PRO A 180 30.47 2.35 -15.97
N LEU A 181 29.66 2.83 -15.02
CA LEU A 181 30.14 3.25 -13.72
C LEU A 181 30.87 2.08 -13.04
N ASP A 182 32.13 2.29 -12.67
CA ASP A 182 32.94 1.29 -11.97
C ASP A 182 32.53 1.23 -10.50
N PHE A 183 31.78 0.19 -10.14
CA PHE A 183 31.40 -0.11 -8.77
C PHE A 183 32.28 -1.25 -8.25
N GLN A 184 32.96 -1.02 -7.13
CA GLN A 184 33.73 -2.05 -6.44
C GLN A 184 32.80 -2.94 -5.61
N ASP A 185 32.03 -3.78 -6.31
CA ASP A 185 31.11 -4.72 -5.70
C ASP A 185 31.86 -5.90 -5.07
N ASP A 186 31.44 -6.30 -3.87
CA ASP A 186 31.95 -7.50 -3.20
C ASP A 186 31.25 -8.74 -3.77
N PRO A 187 31.95 -9.68 -4.43
CA PRO A 187 31.32 -10.83 -5.09
C PRO A 187 30.64 -11.81 -4.13
N ASP A 188 30.99 -11.78 -2.83
CA ASP A 188 30.33 -12.61 -1.82
C ASP A 188 28.97 -12.03 -1.39
N VAL A 189 28.74 -10.75 -1.66
CA VAL A 189 27.56 -9.99 -1.25
C VAL A 189 26.67 -9.69 -2.45
N VAL A 190 27.25 -9.17 -3.52
CA VAL A 190 26.58 -8.75 -4.75
C VAL A 190 26.72 -9.84 -5.81
N ALA A 191 25.60 -10.48 -6.12
CA ALA A 191 25.52 -11.55 -7.12
C ALA A 191 25.66 -11.01 -8.55
N PHE A 192 25.04 -9.86 -8.82
CA PHE A 192 25.10 -9.18 -10.11
C PHE A 192 24.69 -7.71 -9.96
N ARG A 193 25.12 -6.89 -10.90
CA ARG A 193 24.64 -5.52 -11.09
C ARG A 193 24.07 -5.38 -12.50
N LYS A 194 22.94 -4.71 -12.63
CA LYS A 194 22.33 -4.37 -13.90
C LYS A 194 21.66 -3.01 -13.81
N SER A 195 22.23 -2.00 -14.48
CA SER A 195 21.76 -0.61 -14.41
C SER A 195 21.66 -0.15 -12.95
N ASN A 196 20.53 0.41 -12.53
CA ASN A 196 20.20 0.89 -11.19
C ASN A 196 19.79 -0.22 -10.19
N LYS A 197 20.07 -1.49 -10.50
CA LYS A 197 19.68 -2.66 -9.71
C LYS A 197 20.88 -3.52 -9.35
N ILE A 198 20.90 -4.01 -8.12
CA ILE A 198 21.83 -5.04 -7.66
C ILE A 198 21.07 -6.27 -7.18
N GLY A 199 21.64 -7.45 -7.43
CA GLY A 199 21.27 -8.71 -6.79
C GLY A 199 22.13 -8.92 -5.55
N LEU A 200 21.51 -9.17 -4.41
CA LEU A 200 22.14 -9.31 -3.12
C LEU A 200 21.84 -10.68 -2.50
N PHE A 201 22.87 -11.38 -2.02
CA PHE A 201 22.68 -12.55 -1.17
C PHE A 201 22.49 -12.17 0.29
N ILE A 202 21.41 -12.68 0.89
CA ILE A 202 21.24 -12.69 2.35
C ILE A 202 21.16 -14.13 2.83
N LYS A 203 21.58 -14.37 4.07
CA LYS A 203 21.49 -15.69 4.69
C LYS A 203 20.34 -15.70 5.68
N VAL A 204 19.51 -16.74 5.61
CA VAL A 204 18.34 -16.90 6.47
C VAL A 204 18.43 -18.25 7.18
N ILE A 205 18.14 -18.24 8.48
CA ILE A 205 18.10 -19.42 9.34
C ILE A 205 16.72 -19.47 9.99
N PRO A 206 15.80 -20.33 9.49
CA PRO A 206 14.50 -20.53 10.10
C PRO A 206 14.62 -21.04 11.54
N GLN A 207 13.88 -20.43 12.47
CA GLN A 207 13.93 -20.74 13.90
C GLN A 207 12.68 -21.43 14.44
N ASP A 208 11.55 -21.36 13.72
CA ASP A 208 10.32 -22.09 14.06
C ASP A 208 10.19 -23.34 13.17
N GLU A 209 9.76 -24.46 13.78
CA GLU A 209 9.55 -25.76 13.11
C GLU A 209 8.10 -25.91 12.62
N LYS A 210 7.20 -25.01 13.03
CA LYS A 210 5.80 -25.05 12.61
C LYS A 210 5.67 -24.98 11.08
N ASP A 211 4.62 -25.62 10.57
CA ASP A 211 4.19 -25.54 9.17
C ASP A 211 3.58 -24.16 8.87
N ALA A 212 4.43 -23.14 8.96
CA ALA A 212 4.12 -21.74 8.74
C ALA A 212 5.16 -21.13 7.79
N ASP A 213 4.80 -20.03 7.15
CA ASP A 213 5.71 -19.31 6.27
C ASP A 213 6.88 -18.75 7.07
N VAL A 214 8.08 -18.93 6.52
CA VAL A 214 9.29 -18.29 7.02
C VAL A 214 9.25 -16.81 6.68
N THR A 215 9.42 -15.99 7.71
CA THR A 215 9.34 -14.53 7.66
C THR A 215 10.60 -13.94 8.27
N VAL A 216 11.15 -12.92 7.62
CA VAL A 216 12.33 -12.19 8.09
C VAL A 216 12.06 -10.69 8.10
N SER A 217 12.48 -10.04 9.17
CA SER A 217 12.43 -8.59 9.31
C SER A 217 13.84 -8.00 9.32
N PHE A 218 14.02 -6.86 8.67
CA PHE A 218 15.24 -6.06 8.80
C PHE A 218 15.00 -4.59 8.47
N LYS A 219 15.97 -3.74 8.82
CA LYS A 219 15.95 -2.31 8.53
C LYS A 219 16.78 -2.00 7.29
N ILE A 220 16.20 -1.21 6.40
CA ILE A 220 16.88 -0.63 5.25
C ILE A 220 17.08 0.85 5.52
N ARG A 221 18.33 1.29 5.56
CA ARG A 221 18.66 2.70 5.69
C ARG A 221 19.26 3.20 4.38
N HIS A 222 18.70 4.27 3.84
CA HIS A 222 19.19 4.89 2.61
C HIS A 222 19.23 6.41 2.73
N ASP A 223 20.07 7.05 1.91
CA ASP A 223 20.08 8.49 1.76
C ASP A 223 18.86 8.95 0.95
N PHE A 224 18.32 10.10 1.34
CA PHE A 224 17.14 10.70 0.76
C PHE A 224 17.37 12.19 0.54
N HIS A 225 17.17 12.60 -0.70
CA HIS A 225 17.26 13.99 -1.12
C HIS A 225 15.85 14.60 -1.12
N ASN A 226 15.61 15.52 -0.19
CA ASN A 226 14.31 16.17 -0.08
C ASN A 226 14.18 17.31 -1.08
N PHE A 227 13.52 17.04 -2.21
CA PHE A 227 13.23 18.05 -3.25
C PHE A 227 12.20 19.12 -2.83
N ALA A 228 11.55 19.00 -1.66
CA ALA A 228 10.59 19.99 -1.19
C ALA A 228 11.24 21.22 -0.55
N VAL A 229 12.53 21.16 -0.22
CA VAL A 229 13.29 22.35 0.20
C VAL A 229 13.72 23.06 -1.09
N PRO A 230 13.33 24.34 -1.31
CA PRO A 230 13.84 25.08 -2.45
C PRO A 230 15.36 25.05 -2.39
N MET A 231 16.01 24.54 -3.45
CA MET A 231 17.44 24.73 -3.62
C MET A 231 17.64 26.25 -3.63
N ARG A 232 18.13 26.82 -2.53
CA ARG A 232 18.57 28.20 -2.51
C ARG A 232 19.74 28.23 -3.49
N LEU A 233 19.55 28.83 -4.65
CA LEU A 233 20.66 29.30 -5.46
C LEU A 233 21.42 30.29 -4.57
N SER A 234 22.47 29.81 -3.90
CA SER A 234 23.34 30.69 -3.13
C SER A 234 24.06 31.58 -4.13
N GLU A 235 23.74 32.88 -4.14
CA GLU A 235 24.46 33.89 -4.93
C GLU A 235 25.88 34.15 -4.41
N GLU A 236 26.34 33.46 -3.36
CA GLU A 236 27.72 33.55 -2.86
C GLU A 236 28.23 32.15 -2.54
N GLY A 237 29.44 31.85 -3.00
CA GLY A 237 30.08 30.52 -3.02
C GLY A 237 30.28 29.86 -1.66
N SER A 238 29.19 29.43 -1.03
CA SER A 238 29.18 28.41 0.02
C SER A 238 28.71 27.09 -0.60
N ASP A 239 29.68 26.22 -0.84
CA ASP A 239 29.56 24.88 -1.42
C ASP A 239 28.92 23.89 -0.42
N GLY A 240 27.74 24.26 0.10
CA GLY A 240 26.96 23.41 0.97
C GLY A 240 26.15 22.44 0.11
N ALA A 241 26.74 21.29 -0.24
CA ALA A 241 25.98 20.18 -0.82
C ALA A 241 24.70 19.95 0.02
N PRO A 242 23.53 19.74 -0.61
CA PRO A 242 22.28 19.53 0.12
C PRO A 242 22.47 18.41 1.14
N GLU A 243 22.18 18.70 2.40
CA GLU A 243 22.37 17.75 3.50
C GLU A 243 21.50 16.51 3.27
N ALA A 244 22.12 15.39 2.91
CA ALA A 244 21.44 14.13 2.66
C ALA A 244 20.76 13.65 3.94
N THR A 245 19.44 13.54 3.92
CA THR A 245 18.68 13.02 5.06
C THR A 245 18.67 11.50 4.99
N TRP A 246 18.98 10.81 6.07
CA TRP A 246 18.90 9.34 6.09
C TRP A 246 17.51 8.88 6.51
N LEU A 247 16.91 8.00 5.72
CA LEU A 247 15.64 7.35 6.04
C LEU A 247 15.87 5.88 6.36
N SER A 248 15.22 5.38 7.40
CA SER A 248 15.23 3.98 7.79
C SER A 248 13.83 3.38 7.66
N HIS A 249 13.71 2.26 6.98
CA HIS A 249 12.45 1.54 6.77
C HIS A 249 12.54 0.15 7.37
N HIS A 250 11.50 -0.24 8.12
CA HIS A 250 11.33 -1.62 8.56
C HIS A 250 10.71 -2.44 7.42
N VAL A 251 11.39 -3.52 7.02
CA VAL A 251 11.00 -4.38 5.89
C VAL A 251 10.75 -5.78 6.39
N GLU A 252 9.52 -6.27 6.19
CA GLU A 252 9.11 -7.66 6.44
C GLU A 252 9.07 -8.40 5.09
N LEU A 253 9.85 -9.46 4.95
CA LEU A 253 9.80 -10.37 3.80
C LEU A 253 9.18 -11.71 4.22
N ARG A 254 8.26 -12.21 3.40
CA ARG A 254 7.70 -13.56 3.53
C ARG A 254 8.31 -14.46 2.46
N LEU A 255 9.07 -15.45 2.92
CA LEU A 255 9.86 -16.35 2.07
C LEU A 255 9.11 -17.64 1.70
N GLY A 256 7.93 -17.86 2.28
CA GLY A 256 7.13 -19.07 2.07
C GLY A 256 7.50 -20.20 3.04
N PRO A 257 6.93 -21.40 2.86
CA PRO A 257 6.99 -22.47 3.86
C PRO A 257 8.36 -23.15 3.89
N LEU A 258 8.60 -23.88 4.99
CA LEU A 258 9.71 -24.82 5.06
C LEU A 258 9.55 -25.93 4.02
N ALA A 259 10.67 -26.37 3.47
CA ALA A 259 10.70 -27.56 2.63
C ALA A 259 10.45 -28.81 3.50
N ALA A 260 9.52 -29.65 3.04
CA ALA A 260 9.30 -31.00 3.57
C ALA A 260 10.57 -31.88 3.47
#